data_AF-A0A2Z5CTL3-F1
#
_entry.id   AF-A0A2Z5CTL3-F1
#
_cell.length_a   1.000
_cell.length_b   1.000
_cell.length_c   1.000
_cell.angle_alpha   90.00
_cell.angle_beta   90.00
_cell.angle_gamma   90.00
#
_symmetry.space_group_name_H-M   'P 1'
#
loop_
_entity.id
_entity.type
_entity.pdbx_description
1 polymer ?
#
loop_
_entity_poly.entity_id
_entity_poly.type
_entity_poly.pdbx_seq_one_letter_code
_entity_poly.pdbx_strand_id
1 'polypeptide(L)'
;ESILSNGTTPRLVYQALWGWLAQKKPWSGVLVNRRKDKTLYLAELTVAPVLNEAGETIYYLGMHRDTSELHELEQRVNNQRLMIEAVVSAAPAAMVVLDRQHRVMLSNPSFCRLARDLVEDGSSESLVALLRENLAAPFETLENQGSAFSGKEISFDLGGRSPRWLSCHGRAIHIENEQAHVFFAPTEERYLLLTINDISELRQKQQDSRLNALKALMAEEELLEGMRETFNAAIHRLQGPANLISAAMRMLERRLGGKAGNDPVLSAMREASTAGMEALENLSGSIPVRMAESKMPVNLNQLIR
;
A
#
# COMPACT_ATOMS: atom_id res chain seq x y z
N GLU A 1 32.16 32.87 -41.89
CA GLU A 1 31.13 32.05 -41.22
C GLU A 1 29.91 31.94 -42.13
N SER A 2 29.18 30.82 -42.10
CA SER A 2 28.01 30.61 -42.95
C SER A 2 26.83 31.47 -42.49
N ILE A 3 26.05 32.02 -43.44
CA ILE A 3 24.83 32.81 -43.16
C ILE A 3 23.77 32.01 -42.38
N LEU A 4 23.86 30.68 -42.45
CA LEU A 4 22.96 29.74 -41.77
C LEU A 4 23.44 29.37 -40.37
N SER A 5 24.67 29.72 -39.98
CA SER A 5 25.18 29.40 -38.63
C SER A 5 24.45 30.23 -37.58
N ASN A 6 24.13 29.59 -36.45
CA ASN A 6 23.62 30.27 -35.26
C ASN A 6 24.70 30.58 -34.21
N GLY A 7 25.97 30.22 -34.47
CA GLY A 7 27.08 30.45 -33.54
C GLY A 7 27.13 29.51 -32.32
N THR A 8 26.15 28.63 -32.13
CA THR A 8 26.14 27.62 -31.06
C THR A 8 26.97 26.38 -31.38
N THR A 9 27.18 26.07 -32.66
CA THR A 9 28.05 24.96 -33.07
C THR A 9 29.49 25.27 -32.66
N PRO A 10 30.18 24.37 -31.93
CA PRO A 10 31.56 24.58 -31.51
C PRO A 10 32.49 24.86 -32.69
N ARG A 11 33.40 25.84 -32.53
CA ARG A 11 34.35 26.23 -33.60
C ARG A 11 35.18 25.07 -34.14
N LEU A 12 35.52 24.10 -33.28
CA LEU A 12 36.25 22.89 -33.65
C LEU A 12 35.56 22.10 -34.78
N VAL A 13 34.22 22.08 -34.79
CA VAL A 13 33.43 21.37 -35.80
C VAL A 13 33.60 22.02 -37.18
N TYR A 14 33.56 23.36 -37.24
CA TYR A 14 33.81 24.09 -38.48
C TYR A 14 35.28 23.98 -38.93
N GLN A 15 36.24 23.97 -38.00
CA GLN A 15 37.65 23.74 -38.31
C GLN A 15 37.85 22.34 -38.91
N ALA A 16 37.19 21.31 -38.37
CA ALA A 16 37.20 19.97 -38.92
C ALA A 16 36.59 19.93 -40.33
N LEU A 17 35.40 20.51 -40.54
CA LEU A 17 34.77 20.63 -41.86
C LEU A 17 35.75 21.17 -42.90
N TRP A 18 36.32 22.35 -42.66
CA TRP A 18 37.22 22.99 -43.62
C TRP A 18 38.55 22.24 -43.76
N GLY A 19 39.07 21.66 -42.69
CA GLY A 19 40.28 20.85 -42.73
C GLY A 19 40.15 19.60 -43.62
N TRP A 20 39.01 18.90 -43.54
CA TRP A 20 38.72 17.74 -44.38
C TRP A 20 38.52 18.14 -45.86
N LEU A 21 37.77 19.21 -46.11
CA LEU A 21 37.54 19.72 -47.47
C LEU A 21 38.83 20.23 -48.13
N ALA A 22 39.72 20.86 -47.38
CA ALA A 22 41.04 21.30 -47.87
C ALA A 22 41.93 20.10 -48.26
N GLN A 23 41.75 18.95 -47.61
CA GLN A 23 42.43 17.70 -47.95
C GLN A 23 41.74 16.92 -49.07
N LYS A 24 40.74 17.51 -49.75
CA LYS A 24 39.94 16.87 -50.80
C LYS A 24 39.18 15.62 -50.32
N LYS A 25 38.84 15.56 -49.03
CA LYS A 25 38.06 14.46 -48.44
C LYS A 25 36.64 14.94 -48.10
N PRO A 26 35.62 14.07 -48.19
CA PRO A 26 34.28 14.39 -47.74
C PRO A 26 34.27 14.58 -46.21
N TRP A 27 33.37 15.43 -45.73
CA TRP A 27 33.10 15.61 -44.31
C TRP A 27 31.63 15.36 -44.04
N SER A 28 31.33 14.66 -42.94
CA SER A 28 29.97 14.46 -42.44
C SER A 28 29.90 14.84 -40.97
N GLY A 29 28.83 15.52 -40.56
CA GLY A 29 28.61 15.90 -39.18
C GLY A 29 27.32 16.68 -38.97
N VAL A 30 27.04 17.05 -37.71
CA VAL A 30 25.82 17.78 -37.32
C VAL A 30 26.17 19.21 -36.94
N LEU A 31 25.39 20.16 -37.44
CA LEU A 31 25.52 21.59 -37.14
C LEU A 31 24.18 22.13 -36.64
N VAL A 32 24.20 23.07 -35.69
CA VAL A 32 23.02 23.87 -35.35
C VAL A 32 22.94 25.06 -36.30
N ASN A 33 21.97 25.02 -37.20
CA ASN A 33 21.72 26.07 -38.18
C ASN A 33 20.43 26.83 -37.84
N ARG A 34 20.25 27.97 -38.49
CA ARG A 34 19.09 28.84 -38.35
C ARG A 34 18.37 28.97 -39.70
N ARG A 35 17.05 28.79 -39.69
CA ARG A 35 16.17 28.99 -40.84
C ARG A 35 15.97 30.49 -41.13
N LYS A 36 15.33 30.80 -42.26
CA LYS A 36 14.96 32.19 -42.62
C LYS A 36 14.01 32.83 -41.61
N ASP A 37 13.13 32.06 -40.99
CA ASP A 37 12.20 32.49 -39.94
C ASP A 37 12.85 32.63 -38.55
N LYS A 38 14.18 32.47 -38.46
CA LYS A 38 15.00 32.48 -37.23
C LYS A 38 14.87 31.25 -36.32
N THR A 39 14.09 30.24 -36.68
CA THR A 39 14.05 28.98 -35.91
C THR A 39 15.36 28.21 -36.06
N LEU A 40 15.77 27.52 -35.00
CA LEU A 40 16.97 26.69 -34.98
C LEU A 40 16.64 25.28 -35.42
N TYR A 41 17.59 24.63 -36.10
CA TYR A 41 17.43 23.25 -36.52
C TYR A 41 18.79 22.54 -36.53
N LEU A 42 18.76 21.23 -36.28
CA LEU A 42 19.89 20.33 -36.42
C LEU A 42 20.01 19.92 -37.88
N ALA A 43 21.11 20.35 -38.50
CA ALA A 43 21.46 20.00 -39.87
C ALA A 43 22.50 18.88 -39.84
N GLU A 44 22.08 17.66 -40.16
CA GLU A 44 23.00 16.60 -40.53
C GLU A 44 23.49 16.90 -41.95
N LEU A 45 24.78 17.24 -42.06
CA LEU A 45 25.38 17.76 -43.28
C LEU A 45 26.50 16.82 -43.74
N THR A 46 26.47 16.46 -45.02
CA THR A 46 27.61 15.85 -45.73
C THR A 46 28.05 16.79 -46.83
N VAL A 47 29.34 17.15 -46.83
CA VAL A 47 29.95 18.00 -47.85
C VAL A 47 31.08 17.24 -48.53
N ALA A 48 31.03 17.13 -49.85
CA ALA A 48 32.05 16.46 -50.66
C ALA A 48 32.63 17.43 -51.71
N PRO A 49 33.96 17.48 -51.88
CA PRO A 49 34.58 18.20 -52.99
C PRO A 49 34.36 17.45 -54.31
N VAL A 50 33.96 18.17 -55.35
CA VAL A 50 33.90 17.69 -56.73
C VAL A 50 35.21 18.06 -57.41
N LEU A 51 35.93 17.06 -57.91
CA LEU A 51 37.26 17.21 -58.51
C LEU A 51 37.17 17.19 -60.05
N ASN A 52 38.03 17.95 -60.73
CA ASN A 52 38.25 17.81 -62.18
C ASN A 52 39.16 16.62 -62.50
N GLU A 53 39.39 16.38 -63.80
CA GLU A 53 40.33 15.36 -64.29
C GLU A 53 41.78 15.59 -63.82
N ALA A 54 42.16 16.84 -63.51
CA ALA A 54 43.46 17.18 -62.93
C ALA A 54 43.52 17.00 -61.39
N GLY A 55 42.43 16.53 -60.77
CA GLY A 55 42.30 16.33 -59.33
C GLY A 55 42.12 17.61 -58.52
N GLU A 56 41.85 18.75 -59.14
CA GLU A 56 41.59 20.04 -58.49
C GLU A 56 40.11 20.19 -58.13
N THR A 57 39.82 20.78 -56.98
CA THR A 57 38.45 21.01 -56.53
C THR A 57 37.80 22.14 -57.32
N ILE A 58 36.70 21.84 -58.00
CA ILE A 58 35.94 22.81 -58.81
C ILE A 58 34.70 23.30 -58.08
N TYR A 59 34.02 22.40 -57.34
CA TYR A 59 32.80 22.68 -56.60
C TYR A 59 32.77 21.90 -55.28
N TYR A 60 31.90 22.31 -54.36
CA TYR A 60 31.53 21.52 -53.18
C TYR A 60 30.06 21.15 -53.27
N LEU A 61 29.77 19.86 -53.17
CA LEU A 61 28.40 19.35 -53.10
C LEU A 61 28.05 19.13 -51.63
N GLY A 62 27.03 19.83 -51.16
CA GLY A 62 26.49 19.68 -49.80
C GLY A 62 25.10 19.03 -49.85
N MET A 63 24.93 17.94 -49.10
CA MET A 63 23.61 17.38 -48.79
C MET A 63 23.33 17.60 -47.32
N HIS A 64 22.16 18.15 -47.00
CA HIS A 64 21.74 18.36 -45.63
C HIS A 64 20.36 17.75 -45.38
N ARG A 65 20.21 17.13 -44.22
CA ARG A 65 18.94 16.64 -43.70
C ARG A 65 18.65 17.38 -42.40
N ASP A 66 17.42 17.85 -42.27
CA ASP A 66 16.93 18.32 -40.99
C ASP A 66 16.62 17.13 -40.10
N THR A 67 17.35 17.01 -38.99
CA THR A 67 17.18 15.93 -38.02
C THR A 67 16.63 16.43 -36.68
N SER A 68 16.12 17.67 -36.64
CA SER A 68 15.60 18.29 -35.41
C SER A 68 14.45 17.49 -34.82
N GLU A 69 13.46 17.13 -35.64
CA GLU A 69 12.30 16.36 -35.20
C GLU A 69 12.70 14.97 -34.68
N LEU A 70 13.63 14.31 -35.37
CA LEU A 70 14.17 13.02 -34.93
C LEU A 70 14.84 13.14 -33.55
N HIS A 71 15.70 14.14 -33.38
CA HIS A 71 16.37 14.38 -32.11
C HIS A 71 15.41 14.76 -30.98
N GLU A 72 14.41 15.61 -31.25
CA GLU A 72 13.38 15.98 -30.27
C GLU A 72 12.54 14.78 -29.83
N LEU A 73 12.19 13.90 -30.77
CA LEU A 73 11.47 12.66 -30.48
C LEU A 73 12.33 11.69 -29.65
N GLU A 74 13.60 11.50 -30.02
CA GLU A 74 14.56 10.70 -29.24
C GLU A 74 14.70 11.21 -27.80
N GLN A 75 14.88 12.52 -27.62
CA GLN A 75 14.97 13.13 -26.29
C GLN A 75 13.67 13.00 -25.51
N ARG A 76 12.51 13.16 -26.17
CA ARG A 76 11.20 13.00 -25.52
C ARG A 76 11.01 11.57 -25.02
N VAL A 77 11.28 10.57 -25.85
CA VAL A 77 11.20 9.14 -25.47
C VAL A 77 12.18 8.83 -24.33
N ASN A 78 13.42 9.31 -24.41
CA ASN A 78 14.41 9.10 -23.36
C ASN A 78 14.00 9.74 -22.02
N ASN A 79 13.50 10.98 -22.05
CA ASN A 79 13.02 11.68 -20.86
C ASN A 79 11.81 10.98 -20.24
N GLN A 80 10.86 10.52 -21.06
CA GLN A 80 9.71 9.74 -20.60
C GLN A 80 10.15 8.42 -19.95
N ARG A 81 11.09 7.70 -20.58
CA ARG A 81 11.66 6.46 -20.04
C ARG A 81 12.28 6.69 -18.66
N LEU A 82 13.15 7.69 -18.53
CA LEU A 82 13.80 8.02 -17.25
C LEU A 82 12.79 8.39 -16.16
N MET A 83 11.74 9.14 -16.51
CA MET A 83 10.68 9.51 -15.57
C MET A 83 9.91 8.28 -15.07
N ILE A 84 9.55 7.35 -15.97
CA ILE A 84 8.87 6.10 -15.63
C ILE A 84 9.76 5.21 -14.75
N GLU A 85 11.04 5.03 -15.13
CA GLU A 85 12.00 4.24 -14.35
C GLU A 85 12.17 4.80 -12.92
N ALA A 86 12.24 6.12 -12.78
CA ALA A 86 12.34 6.78 -11.47
C ALA A 86 11.09 6.55 -10.60
N VAL A 87 9.89 6.70 -11.18
CA VAL A 87 8.62 6.47 -10.47
C VAL A 87 8.48 5.02 -10.04
N VAL A 88 8.74 4.07 -10.93
CA VAL A 88 8.67 2.63 -10.63
C VAL A 88 9.69 2.22 -9.58
N SER A 89 10.90 2.80 -9.63
CA SER A 89 11.97 2.52 -8.67
C SER A 89 11.68 3.06 -7.26
N ALA A 90 11.01 4.20 -7.18
CA ALA A 90 10.63 4.83 -5.91
C ALA A 90 9.37 4.22 -5.28
N ALA A 91 8.60 3.43 -6.02
CA ALA A 91 7.37 2.82 -5.52
C ALA A 91 7.65 1.85 -4.36
N PRO A 92 6.95 1.97 -3.22
CA PRO A 92 7.14 1.08 -2.07
C PRO A 92 6.61 -0.34 -2.36
N ALA A 93 5.60 -0.45 -3.23
CA ALA A 93 5.07 -1.71 -3.70
C ALA A 93 6.14 -2.47 -4.52
N ALA A 94 6.26 -3.78 -4.29
CA ALA A 94 7.05 -4.64 -5.15
C ALA A 94 6.31 -4.84 -6.49
N MET A 95 6.97 -4.58 -7.61
CA MET A 95 6.39 -4.66 -8.94
C MET A 95 7.25 -5.54 -9.84
N VAL A 96 6.60 -6.43 -10.60
CA VAL A 96 7.26 -7.28 -11.59
C VAL A 96 6.39 -7.44 -12.83
N VAL A 97 7.03 -7.43 -14.01
CA VAL A 97 6.43 -7.72 -15.31
C VAL A 97 7.03 -9.02 -15.83
N LEU A 98 6.16 -9.95 -16.22
CA LEU A 98 6.52 -11.28 -16.71
C LEU A 98 6.11 -11.45 -18.17
N ASP A 99 6.92 -12.16 -18.94
CA ASP A 99 6.55 -12.64 -20.27
C ASP A 99 5.65 -13.90 -20.21
N ARG A 100 5.27 -14.42 -21.38
CA ARG A 100 4.47 -15.66 -21.51
C ARG A 100 5.17 -16.92 -20.98
N GLN A 101 6.48 -16.88 -20.77
CA GLN A 101 7.27 -17.97 -20.20
C GLN A 101 7.61 -17.72 -18.72
N HIS A 102 6.94 -16.75 -18.09
CA HIS A 102 7.12 -16.34 -16.69
C HIS A 102 8.53 -15.79 -16.38
N ARG A 103 9.27 -15.36 -17.41
CA ARG A 103 10.57 -14.70 -17.23
C ARG A 103 10.37 -13.25 -16.86
N VAL A 104 11.21 -12.76 -15.95
CA VAL A 104 11.17 -11.38 -15.48
C VAL A 104 11.68 -10.45 -16.58
N MET A 105 10.79 -9.60 -17.09
CA MET A 105 11.11 -8.57 -18.08
C MET A 105 11.46 -7.25 -17.40
N LEU A 106 10.77 -6.94 -16.31
CA LEU A 106 11.01 -5.76 -15.51
C LEU A 106 10.72 -6.07 -14.05
N SER A 107 11.58 -5.62 -13.15
CA SER A 107 11.32 -5.63 -11.71
C SER A 107 11.80 -4.33 -11.10
N ASN A 108 11.13 -3.86 -10.06
CA ASN A 108 11.58 -2.70 -9.31
C ASN A 108 12.46 -3.11 -8.11
N PRO A 109 13.22 -2.17 -7.51
CA PRO A 109 14.08 -2.47 -6.36
C PRO A 109 13.31 -3.06 -5.17
N SER A 110 12.04 -2.68 -4.98
CA SER A 110 11.16 -3.22 -3.94
C SER A 110 10.89 -4.71 -4.13
N PHE A 111 10.69 -5.17 -5.37
CA PHE A 111 10.58 -6.59 -5.71
C PHE A 111 11.87 -7.37 -5.44
N CYS A 112 13.02 -6.82 -5.84
CA CYS A 112 14.32 -7.46 -5.57
C CYS A 112 14.66 -7.52 -4.07
N ARG A 113 14.18 -6.56 -3.26
CA ARG A 113 14.27 -6.66 -1.79
C ARG A 113 13.37 -7.77 -1.26
N LEU A 114 12.12 -7.84 -1.73
CA LEU A 114 11.18 -8.87 -1.33
C LEU A 114 11.68 -10.28 -1.67
N ALA A 115 12.31 -10.47 -2.83
CA ALA A 115 12.90 -11.75 -3.24
C ALA A 115 14.00 -12.21 -2.28
N ARG A 116 14.89 -11.30 -1.88
CA ARG A 116 15.96 -11.58 -0.90
C ARG A 116 15.43 -11.87 0.51
N ASP A 117 14.27 -11.34 0.85
CA ASP A 117 13.66 -11.54 2.18
C ASP A 117 12.88 -12.85 2.27
N LEU A 118 12.28 -13.32 1.18
CA LEU A 118 11.35 -14.45 1.16
C LEU A 118 11.93 -15.74 0.59
N VAL A 119 13.01 -15.66 -0.19
CA VAL A 119 13.59 -16.82 -0.87
C VAL A 119 15.07 -16.93 -0.54
N GLU A 120 15.54 -18.16 -0.26
CA GLU A 120 16.92 -18.43 0.15
C GLU A 120 17.98 -18.01 -0.88
N ASP A 121 17.69 -18.20 -2.17
CA ASP A 121 18.59 -17.82 -3.26
C ASP A 121 18.53 -16.31 -3.59
N GLY A 122 17.54 -15.60 -3.07
CA GLY A 122 17.24 -14.20 -3.36
C GLY A 122 16.94 -13.90 -4.83
N SER A 123 16.64 -14.92 -5.65
CA SER A 123 16.41 -14.74 -7.08
C SER A 123 14.98 -14.27 -7.36
N SER A 124 14.84 -13.46 -8.42
CA SER A 124 13.52 -12.96 -8.81
C SER A 124 12.65 -14.08 -9.35
N GLU A 125 13.26 -15.04 -10.03
CA GLU A 125 12.64 -16.21 -10.64
C GLU A 125 12.04 -17.15 -9.58
N SER A 126 12.78 -17.43 -8.51
CA SER A 126 12.27 -18.28 -7.43
C SER A 126 11.14 -17.61 -6.66
N LEU A 127 11.17 -16.29 -6.47
CA LEU A 127 10.02 -15.57 -5.90
C LEU A 127 8.79 -15.66 -6.82
N VAL A 128 8.96 -15.52 -8.14
CA VAL A 128 7.86 -15.68 -9.11
C VAL A 128 7.26 -17.08 -9.02
N ALA A 129 8.09 -18.13 -8.95
CA ALA A 129 7.63 -19.51 -8.80
C ALA A 129 6.81 -19.69 -7.52
N LEU A 130 7.31 -19.15 -6.40
CA LEU A 130 6.63 -19.18 -5.10
C LEU A 130 5.28 -18.44 -5.12
N LEU A 131 5.23 -17.25 -5.73
CA LEU A 131 4.00 -16.47 -5.88
C LEU A 131 2.98 -17.21 -6.75
N ARG A 132 3.42 -17.85 -7.84
CA ARG A 132 2.54 -18.64 -8.71
C ARG A 132 1.88 -19.79 -7.97
N GLU A 133 2.66 -20.53 -7.18
CA GLU A 133 2.16 -21.65 -6.39
C GLU A 133 1.13 -21.20 -5.34
N ASN A 134 1.40 -20.09 -4.64
CA ASN A 134 0.52 -19.59 -3.58
C ASN A 134 -0.72 -18.86 -4.12
N LEU A 135 -0.63 -18.23 -5.28
CA LEU A 135 -1.77 -17.57 -5.92
C LEU A 135 -2.68 -18.56 -6.66
N ALA A 136 -2.14 -19.64 -7.22
CA ALA A 136 -2.88 -20.71 -7.90
C ALA A 136 -3.92 -20.17 -8.91
N ALA A 137 -5.22 -20.40 -8.67
CA ALA A 137 -6.31 -20.07 -9.60
C ALA A 137 -6.30 -18.60 -10.09
N PRO A 138 -6.15 -17.56 -9.23
CA PRO A 138 -5.97 -16.18 -9.68
C PRO A 138 -4.84 -15.95 -10.69
N PHE A 139 -3.72 -16.67 -10.56
CA PHE A 139 -2.62 -16.55 -11.51
C PHE A 139 -2.96 -17.22 -12.84
N GLU A 140 -3.57 -18.41 -12.80
CA GLU A 140 -4.00 -19.13 -14.01
C GLU A 140 -5.08 -18.38 -14.79
N THR A 141 -6.04 -17.74 -14.12
CA THR A 141 -7.06 -16.93 -14.79
C THR A 141 -6.47 -15.67 -15.40
N LEU A 142 -5.49 -15.05 -14.73
CA LEU A 142 -4.74 -13.93 -15.27
C LEU A 142 -3.95 -14.32 -16.52
N GLU A 143 -3.27 -15.46 -16.50
CA GLU A 143 -2.47 -15.96 -17.62
C GLU A 143 -3.34 -16.31 -18.84
N ASN A 144 -4.34 -17.17 -18.62
CA ASN A 144 -5.14 -17.73 -19.69
C ASN A 144 -6.15 -16.72 -20.24
N GLN A 145 -6.88 -16.04 -19.35
CA GLN A 145 -8.01 -15.18 -19.72
C GLN A 145 -7.64 -13.69 -19.75
N GLY A 146 -6.49 -13.31 -19.20
CA GLY A 146 -6.14 -11.89 -19.03
C GLY A 146 -6.95 -11.20 -17.93
N SER A 147 -7.67 -11.96 -17.10
CA SER A 147 -8.54 -11.41 -16.06
C SER A 147 -7.73 -10.87 -14.89
N ALA A 148 -7.92 -9.60 -14.56
CA ALA A 148 -7.22 -8.99 -13.44
C ALA A 148 -7.75 -9.52 -12.11
N PHE A 149 -6.85 -9.67 -11.12
CA PHE A 149 -7.23 -9.95 -9.74
C PHE A 149 -6.64 -8.89 -8.80
N SER A 150 -7.31 -8.67 -7.67
CA SER A 150 -6.99 -7.60 -6.73
C SER A 150 -7.14 -8.08 -5.30
N GLY A 151 -6.26 -7.65 -4.41
CA GLY A 151 -6.36 -7.88 -2.98
C GLY A 151 -6.24 -9.35 -2.56
N LYS A 152 -5.58 -10.20 -3.35
CA LYS A 152 -5.38 -11.60 -2.97
C LYS A 152 -4.28 -11.67 -1.92
N GLU A 153 -4.66 -12.03 -0.70
CA GLU A 153 -3.72 -12.16 0.41
C GLU A 153 -3.14 -13.57 0.50
N ILE A 154 -1.82 -13.63 0.70
CA ILE A 154 -1.05 -14.86 0.90
C ILE A 154 -0.10 -14.67 2.09
N SER A 155 0.15 -15.74 2.84
CA SER A 155 1.00 -15.72 4.03
C SER A 155 2.18 -16.66 3.89
N PHE A 156 3.38 -16.20 4.23
CA PHE A 156 4.60 -16.98 4.24
C PHE A 156 5.10 -17.16 5.66
N ASP A 157 5.25 -18.42 6.08
CA ASP A 157 5.91 -18.77 7.34
C ASP A 157 7.40 -19.00 7.08
N LEU A 158 8.24 -18.15 7.65
CA LEU A 158 9.69 -18.18 7.48
C LEU A 158 10.40 -18.97 8.59
N GLY A 159 9.68 -19.83 9.33
CA GLY A 159 10.28 -20.73 10.31
C GLY A 159 10.86 -19.98 11.52
N GLY A 160 10.01 -19.66 12.49
CA GLY A 160 10.41 -19.02 13.76
C GLY A 160 10.37 -17.49 13.76
N ARG A 161 9.92 -16.87 12.66
CA ARG A 161 9.56 -15.44 12.60
C ARG A 161 8.05 -15.28 12.48
N SER A 162 7.54 -14.08 12.78
CA SER A 162 6.14 -13.74 12.51
C SER A 162 5.83 -13.93 11.01
N PRO A 163 4.68 -14.52 10.66
CA PRO A 163 4.33 -14.77 9.27
C PRO A 163 4.27 -13.47 8.47
N ARG A 164 4.87 -13.49 7.27
CA ARG A 164 4.81 -12.37 6.32
C ARG A 164 3.51 -12.45 5.54
N TRP A 165 2.71 -11.39 5.58
CA TRP A 165 1.48 -11.29 4.81
C TRP A 165 1.69 -10.38 3.61
N LEU A 166 1.38 -10.89 2.42
CA LEU A 166 1.46 -10.13 1.18
C LEU A 166 0.07 -9.98 0.57
N SER A 167 -0.22 -8.79 0.05
CA SER A 167 -1.39 -8.51 -0.78
C SER A 167 -0.96 -8.37 -2.24
N CYS A 168 -1.38 -9.32 -3.05
CA CYS A 168 -1.02 -9.41 -4.46
C CYS A 168 -2.16 -8.95 -5.36
N HIS A 169 -1.79 -8.24 -6.40
CA HIS A 169 -2.67 -7.82 -7.49
C HIS A 169 -2.00 -8.18 -8.80
N GLY A 170 -2.80 -8.57 -9.79
CA GLY A 170 -2.30 -8.98 -11.09
C GLY A 170 -3.16 -8.42 -12.20
N ARG A 171 -2.52 -7.95 -13.28
CA ARG A 171 -3.19 -7.45 -14.48
C ARG A 171 -2.40 -7.81 -15.73
N ALA A 172 -3.11 -8.20 -16.78
CA ALA A 172 -2.51 -8.43 -18.09
C ALA A 172 -2.34 -7.09 -18.81
N ILE A 173 -1.16 -6.87 -19.39
CA ILE A 173 -0.85 -5.73 -20.24
C ILE A 173 -0.51 -6.25 -21.64
N HIS A 174 -0.83 -5.46 -22.65
CA HIS A 174 -0.58 -5.79 -24.06
C HIS A 174 0.41 -4.76 -24.59
N ILE A 175 1.49 -5.23 -25.19
CA ILE A 175 2.55 -4.40 -25.75
C ILE A 175 2.68 -4.77 -27.23
N GLU A 176 2.69 -3.77 -28.10
CA GLU A 176 2.87 -3.96 -29.54
C GLU A 176 4.28 -4.47 -29.85
N ASN A 177 4.38 -5.39 -30.79
CA ASN A 177 5.67 -5.91 -31.25
C ASN A 177 6.37 -4.89 -32.14
N GLU A 178 7.57 -4.45 -31.72
CA GLU A 178 8.37 -3.44 -32.41
C GLU A 178 9.26 -4.00 -33.55
N GLN A 179 9.24 -5.32 -33.79
CA GLN A 179 10.12 -5.93 -34.79
C GLN A 179 9.72 -5.54 -36.22
N ALA A 180 10.72 -5.18 -37.04
CA ALA A 180 10.52 -4.70 -38.41
C ALA A 180 9.72 -5.66 -39.32
N HIS A 181 9.82 -6.97 -39.10
CA HIS A 181 9.10 -7.97 -39.89
C HIS A 181 7.57 -7.98 -39.64
N VAL A 182 7.12 -7.38 -38.53
CA VAL A 182 5.72 -7.30 -38.09
C VAL A 182 5.08 -5.96 -38.49
N PHE A 183 5.84 -5.06 -39.16
CA PHE A 183 5.40 -3.70 -39.47
C PHE A 183 4.04 -3.62 -40.21
N PHE A 184 3.77 -4.55 -41.13
CA PHE A 184 2.52 -4.58 -41.89
C PHE A 184 1.41 -5.44 -41.24
N ALA A 185 1.71 -6.15 -40.17
CA ALA A 185 0.78 -7.01 -39.46
C ALA A 185 1.09 -6.97 -37.95
N PRO A 186 0.91 -5.81 -37.27
CA PRO A 186 1.26 -5.63 -35.87
C PRO A 186 0.64 -6.73 -35.01
N THR A 187 1.48 -7.37 -34.20
CA THR A 187 1.04 -8.36 -33.22
C THR A 187 1.22 -7.77 -31.83
N GLU A 188 0.26 -8.06 -30.95
CA GLU A 188 0.35 -7.70 -29.54
C GLU A 188 0.87 -8.90 -28.73
N GLU A 189 1.88 -8.65 -27.93
CA GLU A 189 2.35 -9.60 -26.93
C GLU A 189 1.74 -9.29 -25.57
N ARG A 190 1.28 -10.34 -24.89
CA ARG A 190 0.69 -10.24 -23.55
C ARG A 190 1.77 -10.44 -22.51
N TYR A 191 1.85 -9.50 -21.57
CA TYR A 191 2.69 -9.56 -20.39
C TYR A 191 1.83 -9.52 -19.12
N LEU A 192 2.34 -10.06 -18.02
CA LEU A 192 1.66 -10.09 -16.74
C LEU A 192 2.34 -9.11 -15.78
N LEU A 193 1.61 -8.10 -15.33
CA LEU A 193 2.06 -7.18 -14.28
C LEU A 193 1.53 -7.67 -12.93
N LEU A 194 2.44 -7.95 -12.01
CA LEU A 194 2.11 -8.24 -10.62
C LEU A 194 2.59 -7.10 -9.73
N THR A 195 1.73 -6.69 -8.80
CA THR A 195 2.08 -5.75 -7.73
C THR A 195 1.83 -6.40 -6.39
N ILE A 196 2.84 -6.39 -5.52
CA ILE A 196 2.86 -7.06 -4.24
C ILE A 196 3.14 -6.03 -3.15
N ASN A 197 2.21 -5.92 -2.21
CA ASN A 197 2.35 -5.08 -1.03
C ASN A 197 2.56 -5.95 0.20
N ASP A 198 3.59 -5.65 0.98
CA ASP A 198 3.75 -6.25 2.30
C ASP A 198 2.77 -5.59 3.28
N ILE A 199 1.83 -6.38 3.79
CA ILE A 199 0.80 -5.96 4.74
C ILE A 199 1.03 -6.56 6.13
N SER A 200 2.21 -7.11 6.41
CA SER A 200 2.53 -7.77 7.68
C SER A 200 2.35 -6.83 8.87
N GLU A 201 2.90 -5.61 8.80
CA GLU A 201 2.79 -4.62 9.88
C GLU A 201 1.34 -4.17 10.09
N LEU A 202 0.58 -4.01 8.99
CA LEU A 202 -0.83 -3.65 9.04
C LEU A 202 -1.65 -4.77 9.72
N ARG A 203 -1.40 -6.03 9.35
CA ARG A 203 -2.04 -7.21 9.94
C ARG A 203 -1.73 -7.32 11.43
N GLN A 204 -0.48 -7.12 11.83
CA GLN A 204 -0.08 -7.15 13.24
C GLN A 204 -0.77 -6.04 14.05
N LYS A 205 -0.77 -4.80 13.55
CA LYS A 205 -1.47 -3.67 14.19
C LYS A 205 -2.97 -3.93 14.35
N GLN A 206 -3.62 -4.51 13.35
CA GLN A 206 -5.04 -4.88 13.44
C GLN A 206 -5.30 -5.96 14.49
N GLN A 207 -4.42 -6.97 14.56
CA GLN A 207 -4.54 -8.04 15.55
C GLN A 207 -4.31 -7.51 16.98
N ASP A 208 -3.29 -6.68 17.19
CA ASP A 208 -3.00 -6.07 18.49
C ASP A 208 -4.15 -5.15 18.94
N SER A 209 -4.68 -4.33 18.04
CA SER A 209 -5.83 -3.46 18.34
C SER A 209 -7.06 -4.28 18.72
N ARG A 210 -7.31 -5.41 18.03
CA ARG A 210 -8.43 -6.30 18.35
C ARG A 210 -8.26 -6.97 19.70
N LEU A 211 -7.07 -7.47 20.02
CA LEU A 211 -6.78 -8.09 21.31
C LEU A 211 -6.87 -7.08 22.46
N ASN A 212 -6.38 -5.85 22.27
CA ASN A 212 -6.49 -4.79 23.28
C ASN A 212 -7.96 -4.39 23.52
N ALA A 213 -8.78 -4.31 22.47
CA ALA A 213 -10.21 -4.06 22.62
C ALA A 213 -10.91 -5.18 23.39
N LEU A 214 -10.59 -6.45 23.10
CA LEU A 214 -11.13 -7.60 23.84
C LEU A 214 -10.70 -7.58 25.31
N LYS A 215 -9.42 -7.28 25.61
CA LYS A 215 -8.92 -7.15 26.99
C LYS A 215 -9.64 -6.04 27.76
N ALA A 216 -9.88 -4.90 27.12
CA ALA A 216 -10.61 -3.80 27.74
C ALA A 216 -12.05 -4.18 28.08
N LEU A 217 -12.74 -4.87 27.17
CA LEU A 217 -14.10 -5.38 27.42
C LEU A 217 -14.13 -6.40 28.56
N MET A 218 -13.17 -7.34 28.61
CA MET A 218 -13.09 -8.32 29.69
C MET A 218 -12.80 -7.66 31.06
N ALA A 219 -11.92 -6.65 31.10
CA ALA A 219 -11.62 -5.91 32.33
C ALA A 219 -12.83 -5.11 32.83
N GLU A 220 -13.63 -4.55 31.91
CA GLU A 220 -14.88 -3.88 32.25
C GLU A 220 -15.91 -4.86 32.83
N GLU A 221 -16.04 -6.05 32.21
CA GLU A 221 -16.94 -7.09 32.69
C GLU A 221 -16.53 -7.62 34.08
N GLU A 222 -15.24 -7.87 34.30
CA GLU A 222 -14.70 -8.31 35.59
C GLU A 222 -14.92 -7.25 36.69
N LEU A 223 -14.76 -5.96 36.35
CA LEU A 223 -15.05 -4.86 37.25
C LEU A 223 -16.54 -4.77 37.59
N LEU A 224 -17.43 -4.93 36.60
CA LEU A 224 -18.89 -4.94 36.82
C LEU A 224 -19.32 -6.13 37.69
N GLU A 225 -18.72 -7.30 37.49
CA GLU A 225 -19.00 -8.47 38.31
C GLU A 225 -18.52 -8.28 39.76
N GLY A 226 -17.31 -7.75 39.97
CA GLY A 226 -16.79 -7.39 41.28
C GLY A 226 -17.64 -6.31 41.99
N MET A 227 -18.06 -5.28 41.27
CA MET A 227 -18.99 -4.26 41.80
C MET A 227 -20.32 -4.88 42.22
N ARG A 228 -20.88 -5.78 41.41
CA ARG A 228 -22.12 -6.47 41.75
C ARG A 228 -21.97 -7.33 43.00
N GLU A 229 -20.89 -8.09 43.12
CA GLU A 229 -20.64 -8.95 44.29
C GLU A 229 -20.50 -8.11 45.57
N THR A 230 -19.76 -7.00 45.51
CA THR A 230 -19.62 -6.07 46.64
C THR A 230 -20.94 -5.41 47.03
N PHE A 231 -21.76 -4.96 46.07
CA PHE A 231 -23.08 -4.42 46.35
C PHE A 231 -24.03 -5.46 46.97
N ASN A 232 -24.06 -6.68 46.42
CA ASN A 232 -24.87 -7.77 46.98
C ASN A 232 -24.46 -8.10 48.42
N ALA A 233 -23.16 -8.16 48.70
CA ALA A 233 -22.64 -8.39 50.04
C ALA A 233 -23.03 -7.25 51.01
N ALA A 234 -22.96 -5.99 50.57
CA ALA A 234 -23.36 -4.83 51.35
C ALA A 234 -24.86 -4.85 51.68
N ILE A 235 -25.71 -5.12 50.70
CA ILE A 235 -27.17 -5.24 50.87
C ILE A 235 -27.48 -6.34 51.89
N HIS A 236 -26.89 -7.52 51.73
CA HIS A 236 -27.14 -8.63 52.66
C HIS A 236 -26.71 -8.29 54.10
N ARG A 237 -25.57 -7.61 54.29
CA ARG A 237 -25.12 -7.17 55.64
C ARG A 237 -26.04 -6.13 56.27
N LEU A 238 -26.64 -5.25 55.47
CA LEU A 238 -27.55 -4.20 55.94
C LEU A 238 -28.98 -4.69 56.20
N GLN A 239 -29.42 -5.74 55.50
CA GLN A 239 -30.73 -6.37 55.73
C GLN A 239 -30.89 -6.94 57.14
N GLY A 240 -29.83 -7.52 57.73
CA GLY A 240 -29.87 -8.08 59.08
C GLY A 240 -30.27 -7.06 60.17
N PRO A 241 -29.53 -5.94 60.32
CA PRO A 241 -29.89 -4.86 61.23
C PRO A 241 -31.26 -4.25 60.95
N ALA A 242 -31.60 -4.03 59.67
CA ALA A 242 -32.92 -3.48 59.29
C ALA A 242 -34.08 -4.39 59.73
N ASN A 243 -33.91 -5.71 59.57
CA ASN A 243 -34.88 -6.71 60.03
C ASN A 243 -35.02 -6.73 61.56
N LEU A 244 -33.92 -6.56 62.30
CA LEU A 244 -33.95 -6.47 63.78
C LEU A 244 -34.67 -5.20 64.25
N ILE A 245 -34.41 -4.06 63.63
CA ILE A 245 -35.11 -2.79 63.92
C ILE A 245 -36.61 -2.97 63.65
N SER A 246 -36.96 -3.53 62.49
CA SER A 246 -38.35 -3.83 62.13
C SER A 246 -39.04 -4.77 63.13
N ALA A 247 -38.35 -5.80 63.63
CA ALA A 247 -38.88 -6.72 64.62
C ALA A 247 -39.07 -6.05 66.00
N ALA A 248 -38.09 -5.24 66.44
CA ALA A 248 -38.17 -4.48 67.68
C ALA A 248 -39.32 -3.47 67.65
N MET A 249 -39.51 -2.78 66.51
CA MET A 249 -40.66 -1.90 66.29
C MET A 249 -41.99 -2.63 66.43
N ARG A 250 -42.18 -3.79 65.78
CA ARG A 250 -43.42 -4.58 65.90
C ARG A 250 -43.69 -5.03 67.34
N MET A 251 -42.64 -5.38 68.09
CA MET A 251 -42.78 -5.75 69.50
C MET A 251 -43.19 -4.54 70.38
N LEU A 252 -42.62 -3.37 70.12
CA LEU A 252 -42.97 -2.11 70.80
C LEU A 252 -44.39 -1.66 70.47
N GLU A 253 -44.78 -1.69 69.20
CA GLU A 253 -46.15 -1.42 68.74
C GLU A 253 -47.17 -2.32 69.46
N ARG A 254 -46.87 -3.62 69.55
CA ARG A 254 -47.73 -4.58 70.24
C ARG A 254 -47.82 -4.33 71.75
N ARG A 255 -46.76 -3.84 72.39
CA ARG A 255 -46.75 -3.49 73.82
C ARG A 255 -47.47 -2.18 74.12
N LEU A 256 -47.32 -1.17 73.27
CA LEU A 256 -47.89 0.17 73.45
C LEU A 256 -49.37 0.23 73.04
N GLY A 257 -49.86 -0.70 72.21
CA GLY A 257 -51.27 -0.81 71.84
C GLY A 257 -51.83 0.50 71.29
N GLY A 258 -52.94 1.00 71.87
CA GLY A 258 -53.59 2.24 71.45
C GLY A 258 -52.78 3.53 71.69
N LYS A 259 -51.66 3.49 72.43
CA LYS A 259 -50.75 4.64 72.63
C LYS A 259 -49.56 4.66 71.66
N ALA A 260 -49.45 3.67 70.78
CA ALA A 260 -48.33 3.54 69.84
C ALA A 260 -48.20 4.72 68.85
N GLY A 261 -49.30 5.42 68.54
CA GLY A 261 -49.28 6.54 67.60
C GLY A 261 -48.57 7.81 68.09
N ASN A 262 -48.44 7.99 69.41
CA ASN A 262 -47.89 9.22 70.02
C ASN A 262 -46.56 9.00 70.76
N ASP A 263 -45.95 7.82 70.63
CA ASP A 263 -44.66 7.54 71.26
C ASP A 263 -43.50 8.10 70.40
N PRO A 264 -42.72 9.06 70.91
CA PRO A 264 -41.68 9.73 70.12
C PRO A 264 -40.50 8.80 69.77
N VAL A 265 -40.25 7.75 70.55
CA VAL A 265 -39.19 6.77 70.25
C VAL A 265 -39.64 5.84 69.13
N LEU A 266 -40.90 5.43 69.14
CA LEU A 266 -41.50 4.64 68.07
C LEU A 266 -41.55 5.40 66.74
N SER A 267 -41.87 6.70 66.76
CA SER A 267 -41.88 7.51 65.54
C SER A 267 -40.49 7.67 64.95
N ALA A 268 -39.47 7.95 65.77
CA ALA A 268 -38.08 8.04 65.33
C ALA A 268 -37.56 6.70 64.79
N MET A 269 -37.95 5.56 65.40
CA MET A 269 -37.62 4.22 64.90
C MET A 269 -38.30 3.92 63.55
N ARG A 270 -39.57 4.33 63.36
CA ARG A 270 -40.27 4.19 62.07
C ARG A 270 -39.56 4.96 60.98
N GLU A 271 -39.26 6.24 61.24
CA GLU A 271 -38.57 7.12 60.29
C GLU A 271 -37.18 6.58 59.92
N ALA A 272 -36.41 6.11 60.91
CA ALA A 272 -35.10 5.50 60.67
C ALA A 272 -35.20 4.18 59.88
N SER A 273 -36.23 3.37 60.13
CA SER A 273 -36.46 2.12 59.39
C SER A 273 -36.90 2.37 57.95
N THR A 274 -37.79 3.34 57.71
CA THR A 274 -38.22 3.71 56.36
C THR A 274 -37.06 4.29 55.56
N ALA A 275 -36.29 5.22 56.15
CA ALA A 275 -35.10 5.77 55.50
C ALA A 275 -34.04 4.68 55.20
N GLY A 276 -33.87 3.71 56.09
CA GLY A 276 -32.97 2.57 55.89
C GLY A 276 -33.43 1.61 54.78
N MET A 277 -34.74 1.37 54.66
CA MET A 277 -35.32 0.55 53.59
C MET A 277 -35.26 1.25 52.22
N GLU A 278 -35.56 2.54 52.16
CA GLU A 278 -35.38 3.35 50.95
C GLU A 278 -33.91 3.39 50.49
N ALA A 279 -32.97 3.52 51.44
CA ALA A 279 -31.54 3.45 51.14
C ALA A 279 -31.14 2.09 50.56
N LEU A 280 -31.71 0.99 51.08
CA LEU A 280 -31.47 -0.36 50.56
C LEU A 280 -32.08 -0.58 49.17
N GLU A 281 -33.27 -0.08 48.91
CA GLU A 281 -33.88 -0.12 47.58
C GLU A 281 -33.08 0.68 46.56
N ASN A 282 -32.62 1.88 46.91
CA ASN A 282 -31.75 2.69 46.06
C ASN A 282 -30.42 1.98 45.73
N LEU A 283 -29.84 1.29 46.72
CA LEU A 283 -28.63 0.49 46.56
C LEU A 283 -28.88 -0.72 45.64
N SER A 284 -30.02 -1.39 45.79
CA SER A 284 -30.44 -2.50 44.93
C SER A 284 -30.72 -2.05 43.49
N GLY A 285 -31.28 -0.86 43.30
CA GLY A 285 -31.51 -0.26 41.99
C GLY A 285 -30.23 0.22 41.29
N SER A 286 -29.13 0.33 42.04
CA SER A 286 -27.81 0.74 41.52
C SER A 286 -26.92 -0.44 41.11
N ILE A 287 -27.39 -1.68 41.28
CA ILE A 287 -26.65 -2.88 40.88
C ILE A 287 -26.57 -2.94 39.34
N PRO A 288 -25.37 -3.10 38.74
CA PRO A 288 -25.23 -3.25 37.30
C PRO A 288 -26.02 -4.45 36.75
N VAL A 289 -26.80 -4.23 35.70
CA VAL A 289 -27.63 -5.26 35.05
C VAL A 289 -26.75 -6.17 34.19
N ARG A 290 -26.93 -7.49 34.32
CA ARG A 290 -26.30 -8.46 33.40
C ARG A 290 -26.95 -8.32 32.02
N MET A 291 -26.20 -7.84 31.03
CA MET A 291 -26.63 -8.01 29.64
C MET A 291 -26.54 -9.50 29.29
N ALA A 292 -27.60 -10.07 28.71
CA ALA A 292 -27.61 -11.46 28.31
C ALA A 292 -26.53 -11.70 27.24
N GLU A 293 -25.55 -12.54 27.55
CA GLU A 293 -24.48 -12.92 26.64
C GLU A 293 -25.05 -13.41 25.31
N SER A 294 -24.76 -12.70 24.22
CA SER A 294 -24.89 -13.28 22.88
C SER A 294 -23.79 -14.32 22.74
N LYS A 295 -24.14 -15.60 22.84
CA LYS A 295 -23.22 -16.70 22.56
C LYS A 295 -22.87 -16.70 21.08
N MET A 296 -21.81 -15.99 20.70
CA MET A 296 -21.17 -16.17 19.40
C MET A 296 -20.29 -17.43 19.46
N PRO A 297 -20.41 -18.37 18.51
CA PRO A 297 -19.47 -19.48 18.43
C PRO A 297 -18.07 -18.94 18.10
N VAL A 298 -17.16 -19.03 19.05
CA VAL A 298 -15.75 -18.69 18.86
C VAL A 298 -14.99 -19.94 18.45
N ASN A 299 -14.24 -19.86 17.35
CA ASN A 299 -13.36 -20.95 16.92
C ASN A 299 -12.13 -20.98 17.83
N LEU A 300 -12.04 -21.96 18.73
CA LEU A 300 -10.93 -22.15 19.68
C LEU A 300 -9.55 -22.18 19.01
N ASN A 301 -9.46 -22.61 17.75
CA ASN A 301 -8.19 -22.63 17.01
C ASN A 301 -7.65 -21.24 16.67
N GLN A 302 -8.48 -20.18 16.71
CA GLN A 302 -8.04 -18.79 16.55
C GLN A 302 -7.53 -18.15 17.85
N LEU A 303 -7.74 -18.79 19.01
CA LEU A 303 -7.38 -18.26 20.33
C LEU A 303 -6.07 -18.85 20.87
N ILE A 304 -5.62 -19.96 20.28
CA ILE A 304 -4.46 -20.75 20.76
C ILE A 304 -3.26 -20.66 19.78
N ARG A 305 -3.40 -19.98 18.62
CA ARG A 305 -2.30 -19.67 17.70
C ARG A 305 -1.87 -18.22 17.86
#